data_AF-A0A959UKE5-F1
#
_entry.id   AF-A0A959UKE5-F1
#
_cell.length_a   1.000
_cell.length_b   1.000
_cell.length_c   1.000
_cell.angle_alpha   90.00
_cell.angle_beta   90.00
_cell.angle_gamma   90.00
#
_symmetry.space_group_name_H-M   'P 1'
#
loop_
_entity.id
_entity.type
_entity.pdbx_description
1 polymer ?
#
loop_
_entity_poly.entity_id
_entity_poly.type
_entity_poly.pdbx_seq_one_letter_code
_entity_poly.pdbx_strand_id
1 'polypeptide(L)'
;MKKQLLIIGFALFVCLTGFDVNAKKVDVQTAANVAMNIYAERSGQTGKKAAISQIIEEKEHGETMFYVFKYEDLGFAIVSAEDAVRPLLGYSFESSFDENNHSPAFEFFILKRLKKQIYAVVQAKKTPNPTTVAEWAK
;
A
#
# COMPACT_ATOMS: atom_id res chain seq x y z
N MET A 1 -45.68 19.63 11.76
CA MET A 1 -45.35 19.39 10.34
C MET A 1 -43.99 19.97 9.92
N LYS A 2 -43.72 21.27 10.10
CA LYS A 2 -42.41 21.90 9.74
C LYS A 2 -41.16 21.26 10.38
N LYS A 3 -41.21 20.86 11.66
CA LYS A 3 -40.09 20.17 12.35
C LYS A 3 -39.85 18.74 11.84
N GLN A 4 -40.89 18.05 11.35
CA GLN A 4 -40.78 16.71 10.79
C GLN A 4 -40.17 16.75 9.37
N LEU A 5 -40.50 17.78 8.58
CA LEU A 5 -39.81 18.05 7.30
C LEU A 5 -38.32 18.38 7.51
N LEU A 6 -37.98 19.14 8.57
CA LEU A 6 -36.58 19.46 8.89
C LEU A 6 -35.76 18.22 9.30
N ILE A 7 -36.35 17.31 10.09
CA ILE A 7 -35.68 16.07 10.50
C ILE A 7 -35.48 15.12 9.31
N ILE A 8 -36.47 15.01 8.42
CA ILE A 8 -36.36 14.20 7.20
C ILE A 8 -35.31 14.80 6.25
N GLY A 9 -35.27 16.13 6.11
CA GLY A 9 -34.25 16.82 5.31
C GLY A 9 -32.83 16.64 5.85
N PHE A 10 -32.66 16.67 7.18
CA PHE A 10 -31.37 16.44 7.82
C PHE A 10 -30.91 14.98 7.69
N ALA A 11 -31.82 14.02 7.85
CA ALA A 11 -31.53 12.60 7.64
C ALA A 11 -31.15 12.28 6.19
N LEU A 12 -31.78 12.94 5.20
CA LEU A 12 -31.45 12.78 3.79
C LEU A 12 -30.06 13.35 3.45
N PHE A 13 -29.66 14.45 4.10
CA PHE A 13 -28.35 15.07 3.90
C PHE A 13 -27.20 14.21 4.44
N VAL A 14 -27.40 13.51 5.56
CA VAL A 14 -26.41 12.60 6.16
C VAL A 14 -26.21 11.33 5.31
N CYS A 15 -27.21 10.89 4.55
CA CYS A 15 -27.07 9.75 3.62
C CYS A 15 -26.33 10.11 2.31
N LEU A 16 -26.23 11.40 1.96
CA LEU A 16 -25.57 11.85 0.73
C LEU A 16 -24.05 12.01 0.89
N THR A 17 -23.53 12.05 2.12
CA THR A 17 -22.10 11.96 2.39
C THR A 17 -21.70 10.50 2.54
N GLY A 18 -21.95 9.70 1.51
CA GLY A 18 -21.36 8.36 1.41
C GLY A 18 -19.85 8.52 1.35
N PHE A 19 -19.12 8.04 2.35
CA PHE A 19 -17.68 7.85 2.23
C PHE A 19 -17.46 6.86 1.08
N ASP A 20 -16.80 7.29 0.01
CA ASP A 20 -16.33 6.38 -1.02
C ASP A 20 -15.29 5.44 -0.40
N VAL A 21 -15.74 4.32 0.14
CA VAL A 21 -14.90 3.17 0.55
C VAL A 21 -14.58 2.33 -0.69
N ASN A 22 -14.29 2.98 -1.81
CA ASN A 22 -13.72 2.31 -2.98
C ASN A 22 -12.22 2.23 -2.79
N ALA A 23 -11.66 1.10 -3.20
CA ALA A 23 -10.23 0.91 -3.19
C ALA A 23 -9.56 1.92 -4.13
N LYS A 24 -8.63 2.70 -3.59
CA LYS A 24 -7.92 3.74 -4.32
C LYS A 24 -6.51 3.27 -4.61
N LYS A 25 -6.06 3.57 -5.83
CA LYS A 25 -4.63 3.47 -6.15
C LYS A 25 -3.85 4.32 -5.17
N VAL A 26 -2.85 3.69 -4.57
CA VAL A 26 -1.93 4.35 -3.66
C VAL A 26 -0.84 5.02 -4.48
N ASP A 27 -0.72 6.33 -4.30
CA ASP A 27 0.35 7.10 -4.92
C ASP A 27 1.72 6.77 -4.30
N VAL A 28 2.78 7.03 -5.06
CA VAL A 28 4.15 6.69 -4.66
C VAL A 28 4.59 7.39 -3.37
N GLN A 29 4.07 8.60 -3.07
CA GLN A 29 4.46 9.34 -1.87
C GLN A 29 3.86 8.70 -0.61
N THR A 30 2.58 8.29 -0.68
CA THR A 30 1.92 7.53 0.39
C THR A 30 2.65 6.22 0.63
N ALA A 31 3.01 5.48 -0.43
CA ALA A 31 3.77 4.24 -0.31
C ALA A 31 5.20 4.46 0.24
N ALA A 32 5.86 5.57 -0.13
CA ALA A 32 7.19 5.92 0.38
C ALA A 32 7.14 6.21 1.89
N ASN A 33 6.08 6.86 2.37
CA ASN A 33 5.88 7.10 3.80
C ASN A 33 5.78 5.78 4.58
N VAL A 34 5.05 4.80 4.05
CA VAL A 34 5.00 3.44 4.63
C VAL A 34 6.40 2.83 4.71
N ALA A 35 7.19 2.89 3.63
CA ALA A 35 8.56 2.36 3.63
C ALA A 35 9.43 3.04 4.71
N MET A 36 9.41 4.38 4.77
CA MET A 36 10.15 5.14 5.77
C MET A 36 9.72 4.82 7.21
N ASN A 37 8.42 4.69 7.46
CA ASN A 37 7.87 4.32 8.78
C ASN A 37 8.35 2.93 9.19
N ILE A 38 8.26 1.94 8.29
CA ILE A 38 8.70 0.57 8.56
C ILE A 38 10.20 0.51 8.86
N TYR A 39 11.02 1.27 8.15
CA TYR A 39 12.44 1.37 8.48
C TYR A 39 12.65 1.97 9.87
N ALA A 40 11.99 3.07 10.19
CA ALA A 40 12.11 3.73 11.50
C ALA A 40 11.66 2.80 12.65
N GLU A 41 10.60 2.02 12.44
CA GLU A 41 10.06 1.08 13.43
C GLU A 41 10.91 -0.16 13.63
N ARG A 42 11.50 -0.71 12.55
CA ARG A 42 11.98 -2.10 12.55
C ARG A 42 13.45 -2.29 12.19
N SER A 43 14.15 -1.25 11.74
CA SER A 43 15.58 -1.36 11.39
C SER A 43 16.51 -1.48 12.61
N GLY A 44 16.01 -1.14 13.80
CA GLY A 44 16.84 -1.00 15.01
C GLY A 44 17.73 0.25 15.02
N GLN A 45 17.68 1.09 13.98
CA GLN A 45 18.46 2.33 13.85
C GLN A 45 17.69 3.49 14.50
N THR A 46 17.66 3.54 15.83
CA THR A 46 16.94 4.60 16.56
C THR A 46 17.47 5.99 16.19
N GLY A 47 16.57 6.88 15.78
CA GLY A 47 16.90 8.27 15.45
C GLY A 47 17.47 8.51 14.04
N LYS A 48 17.71 7.46 13.24
CA LYS A 48 18.09 7.61 11.83
C LYS A 48 16.83 7.61 10.96
N LYS A 49 16.65 8.66 10.15
CA LYS A 49 15.63 8.66 9.11
C LYS A 49 16.11 7.81 7.94
N ALA A 50 15.22 6.97 7.42
CA ALA A 50 15.46 6.26 6.18
C ALA A 50 15.58 7.27 5.03
N ALA A 51 16.56 7.08 4.16
CA ALA A 51 16.62 7.75 2.87
C ALA A 51 16.39 6.70 1.78
N ILE A 52 15.57 7.04 0.78
CA ILE A 52 15.23 6.18 -0.34
C ILE A 52 16.16 6.52 -1.50
N SER A 53 16.95 5.54 -1.96
CA SER A 53 17.90 5.70 -3.08
C SER A 53 17.25 5.44 -4.44
N GLN A 54 16.29 4.52 -4.49
CA GLN A 54 15.65 4.10 -5.73
C GLN A 54 14.24 3.60 -5.46
N ILE A 55 13.34 3.85 -6.41
CA ILE A 55 11.97 3.36 -6.43
C ILE A 55 11.79 2.54 -7.72
N ILE A 56 11.30 1.31 -7.58
CA ILE A 56 10.98 0.43 -8.70
C ILE A 56 9.48 0.18 -8.70
N GLU A 57 8.84 0.36 -9.86
CA GLU A 57 7.41 0.07 -10.04
C GLU A 57 7.22 -1.31 -10.66
N GLU A 58 6.59 -2.20 -9.91
CA GLU A 58 6.28 -3.54 -10.39
C GLU A 58 4.88 -3.57 -10.97
N LYS A 59 4.81 -3.69 -12.30
CA LYS A 59 3.58 -3.54 -13.08
C LYS A 59 3.02 -4.86 -13.59
N GLU A 60 1.69 -4.94 -13.63
CA GLU A 60 0.92 -5.96 -14.36
C GLU A 60 -0.05 -5.23 -15.30
N HIS A 61 -0.04 -5.59 -16.59
CA HIS A 61 -0.90 -4.94 -17.60
C HIS A 61 -0.81 -3.39 -17.64
N GLY A 62 0.37 -2.84 -17.35
CA GLY A 62 0.61 -1.39 -17.35
C GLY A 62 0.18 -0.67 -16.06
N GLU A 63 -0.43 -1.38 -15.12
CA GLU A 63 -0.80 -0.87 -13.81
C GLU A 63 0.22 -1.27 -12.74
N THR A 64 0.65 -0.31 -11.92
CA THR A 64 1.54 -0.58 -10.79
C THR A 64 0.80 -1.37 -9.72
N MET A 65 1.33 -2.55 -9.37
CA MET A 65 0.77 -3.43 -8.34
C MET A 65 1.43 -3.17 -6.98
N PHE A 66 2.73 -2.87 -7.00
CA PHE A 66 3.49 -2.48 -5.81
C PHE A 66 4.76 -1.72 -6.21
N TYR A 67 5.32 -1.06 -5.21
CA TYR A 67 6.58 -0.34 -5.29
C TYR A 67 7.64 -1.11 -4.50
N VAL A 68 8.87 -1.11 -4.99
CA VAL A 68 10.05 -1.51 -4.22
C VAL A 68 10.89 -0.27 -3.94
N PHE A 69 10.98 0.09 -2.66
CA PHE A 69 11.80 1.19 -2.17
C PHE A 69 13.13 0.64 -1.67
N LYS A 70 14.22 0.98 -2.34
CA LYS A 70 15.58 0.67 -1.88
C LYS A 70 16.06 1.79 -0.97
N TYR A 71 16.64 1.43 0.17
CA TYR A 71 17.23 2.41 1.08
C TYR A 71 18.63 2.81 0.62
N GLU A 72 19.12 3.99 1.02
CA GLU A 72 20.47 4.46 0.69
C GLU A 72 21.58 3.59 1.28
N ASP A 73 21.44 3.11 2.52
CA ASP A 73 22.46 2.27 3.14
C ASP A 73 22.36 0.82 2.64
N LEU A 74 21.35 0.09 3.12
CA LEU A 74 21.09 -1.31 2.84
C LEU A 74 19.61 -1.60 3.11
N GLY A 75 19.06 -2.55 2.38
CA GLY A 75 17.70 -2.98 2.55
C GLY A 75 16.73 -2.44 1.49
N PHE A 76 15.52 -2.94 1.57
CA PHE A 76 14.40 -2.51 0.77
C PHE A 76 13.07 -2.75 1.50
N ALA A 77 12.02 -2.05 1.09
CA ALA A 77 10.63 -2.37 1.42
C ALA A 77 9.79 -2.50 0.16
N ILE A 78 8.90 -3.48 0.16
CA ILE A 78 7.92 -3.73 -0.90
C ILE A 78 6.56 -3.28 -0.36
N VAL A 79 5.99 -2.27 -0.99
CA VAL A 79 4.77 -1.59 -0.53
C VAL A 79 3.70 -1.68 -1.61
N SER A 80 2.48 -2.04 -1.24
CA SER A 80 1.39 -2.17 -2.21
C SER A 80 1.01 -0.84 -2.85
N ALA A 81 0.59 -0.88 -4.12
CA ALA A 81 -0.01 0.25 -4.83
C ALA A 81 -1.55 0.25 -4.77
N GLU A 82 -2.14 -0.62 -3.94
CA GLU A 82 -3.59 -0.80 -3.82
C GLU A 82 -3.99 -0.81 -2.34
N ASP A 83 -4.88 0.09 -1.92
CA ASP A 83 -5.25 0.25 -0.51
C ASP A 83 -6.17 -0.87 0.00
N ALA A 84 -6.77 -1.64 -0.89
CA ALA A 84 -7.46 -2.90 -0.58
C ALA A 84 -6.50 -4.05 -0.21
N VAL A 85 -5.21 -3.86 -0.41
CA VAL A 85 -4.14 -4.79 -0.05
C VAL A 85 -3.35 -4.22 1.12
N ARG A 86 -2.77 -5.10 1.95
CA ARG A 86 -1.94 -4.68 3.08
C ARG A 86 -0.78 -3.78 2.60
N PRO A 87 -0.44 -2.71 3.34
CA PRO A 87 0.57 -1.74 2.91
C PRO A 87 1.95 -2.39 2.72
N LEU A 88 2.44 -3.11 3.73
CA LEU A 88 3.75 -3.76 3.68
C LEU A 88 3.63 -5.21 3.21
N LEU A 89 4.20 -5.49 2.04
CA LEU A 89 4.21 -6.80 1.41
C LEU A 89 5.46 -7.62 1.77
N GLY A 90 6.58 -6.95 2.01
CA GLY A 90 7.85 -7.57 2.40
C GLY A 90 8.93 -6.51 2.61
N TYR A 91 10.00 -6.86 3.32
CA TYR A 91 11.16 -5.99 3.49
C TYR A 91 12.39 -6.80 3.86
N SER A 92 13.54 -6.18 3.73
CA SER A 92 14.80 -6.62 4.33
C SER A 92 15.60 -5.39 4.70
N PHE A 93 16.30 -5.40 5.83
CA PHE A 93 17.30 -4.36 6.18
C PHE A 93 18.73 -4.86 6.07
N GLU A 94 18.89 -6.15 5.74
CA GLU A 94 20.18 -6.85 5.74
C GLU A 94 20.62 -7.26 4.33
N SER A 95 19.78 -7.05 3.32
CA SER A 95 20.07 -7.40 1.93
C SER A 95 19.54 -6.35 0.96
N SER A 96 20.23 -6.18 -0.17
CA SER A 96 19.78 -5.32 -1.25
C SER A 96 18.75 -6.02 -2.15
N PHE A 97 17.91 -5.23 -2.80
CA PHE A 97 17.08 -5.71 -3.91
C PHE A 97 17.85 -5.57 -5.23
N ASP A 98 18.11 -6.69 -5.90
CA ASP A 98 18.72 -6.75 -7.23
C ASP A 98 17.69 -7.23 -8.26
N GLU A 99 17.21 -6.31 -9.09
CA GLU A 99 16.19 -6.53 -10.12
C GLU A 99 16.53 -7.66 -11.11
N ASN A 100 17.82 -7.98 -11.28
CA ASN A 100 18.28 -8.94 -12.29
C ASN A 100 18.71 -10.28 -11.68
N ASN A 101 18.77 -10.38 -10.34
CA ASN A 101 19.32 -11.54 -9.67
C ASN A 101 18.54 -11.89 -8.40
N HIS A 102 17.38 -12.52 -8.60
CA HIS A 102 16.55 -13.03 -7.53
C HIS A 102 16.67 -14.54 -7.39
N SER A 103 16.51 -15.04 -6.16
CA SER A 103 16.32 -16.47 -5.97
C SER A 103 15.05 -16.94 -6.69
N PRO A 104 14.99 -18.17 -7.23
CA PRO A 104 13.82 -18.66 -7.94
C PRO A 104 12.53 -18.58 -7.11
N ALA A 105 12.63 -18.75 -5.79
CA ALA A 105 11.50 -18.61 -4.89
C ALA A 105 10.99 -17.17 -4.81
N PHE A 106 11.89 -16.19 -4.67
CA PHE A 106 11.51 -14.78 -4.61
C PHE A 106 10.85 -14.32 -5.92
N GLU A 107 11.49 -14.65 -7.04
CA GLU A 107 10.98 -14.40 -8.40
C GLU A 107 9.55 -14.95 -8.57
N PHE A 108 9.32 -16.20 -8.15
CA PHE A 108 8.02 -16.83 -8.30
C PHE A 108 6.96 -16.25 -7.35
N PHE A 109 7.26 -16.14 -6.06
CA PHE A 109 6.26 -15.76 -5.06
C PHE A 109 5.96 -14.26 -5.08
N ILE A 110 6.99 -13.42 -5.11
CA ILE A 110 6.84 -11.97 -4.97
C ILE A 110 6.61 -11.33 -6.34
N LEU A 111 7.50 -11.57 -7.31
CA LEU A 111 7.44 -10.84 -8.57
C LEU A 111 6.34 -11.36 -9.51
N LYS A 112 5.99 -12.64 -9.43
CA LYS A 112 4.96 -13.24 -10.30
C LYS A 112 3.62 -13.45 -9.59
N ARG A 113 3.59 -14.24 -8.52
CA ARG A 113 2.31 -14.64 -7.90
C ARG A 113 1.63 -13.49 -7.17
N LEU A 114 2.36 -12.76 -6.32
CA LEU A 114 1.80 -11.64 -5.55
C LEU A 114 1.28 -10.54 -6.47
N LYS A 115 2.06 -10.20 -7.51
CA LYS A 115 1.65 -9.26 -8.56
C LYS A 115 0.28 -9.61 -9.17
N LYS A 116 0.09 -10.86 -9.58
CA LYS A 116 -1.21 -11.37 -10.10
C LYS A 116 -2.33 -11.34 -9.06
N GLN A 117 -2.03 -11.59 -7.80
CA GLN A 117 -3.03 -11.53 -6.72
C GLN A 117 -3.52 -10.10 -6.49
N ILE A 118 -2.61 -9.13 -6.48
CA ILE A 118 -2.98 -7.71 -6.38
C ILE A 118 -3.79 -7.30 -7.60
N TYR A 119 -3.36 -7.70 -8.81
CA TYR A 119 -4.14 -7.43 -10.02
C TYR A 119 -5.57 -7.99 -9.94
N ALA A 120 -5.75 -9.20 -9.42
CA ALA A 120 -7.09 -9.77 -9.22
C ALA A 120 -7.93 -8.97 -8.20
N VAL A 121 -7.31 -8.35 -7.19
CA VAL A 121 -8.00 -7.44 -6.24
C VAL A 121 -8.46 -6.17 -6.96
N VAL A 122 -7.58 -5.57 -7.76
CA VAL A 122 -7.88 -4.38 -8.58
C VAL A 122 -9.06 -4.65 -9.51
N GLN A 123 -9.02 -5.74 -10.28
CA GLN A 123 -10.07 -6.10 -11.24
C GLN A 123 -11.41 -6.40 -10.55
N ALA A 124 -11.38 -7.03 -9.38
CA ALA A 124 -12.58 -7.31 -8.61
C ALA A 124 -13.13 -6.08 -7.85
N LYS A 125 -12.45 -4.92 -7.90
CA LYS A 125 -12.80 -3.69 -7.18
C LYS A 125 -13.13 -3.95 -5.70
N LYS A 126 -12.35 -4.83 -5.07
CA LYS A 126 -12.61 -5.21 -3.67
C LYS A 126 -12.35 -4.01 -2.79
N THR A 127 -13.21 -3.80 -1.79
CA THR A 127 -12.99 -2.78 -0.77
C THR A 127 -12.04 -3.31 0.32
N PRO A 128 -11.19 -2.46 0.93
CA PRO A 128 -10.39 -2.87 2.07
C PRO A 128 -11.27 -3.33 3.24
N ASN A 129 -10.82 -4.36 3.95
CA ASN A 129 -11.45 -4.74 5.22
C ASN A 129 -10.93 -3.82 6.36
N PRO A 130 -11.59 -3.77 7.53
CA PRO A 130 -11.18 -2.88 8.62
C PRO A 130 -9.74 -3.06 9.10
N THR A 131 -9.21 -4.29 9.05
CA THR A 131 -7.81 -4.58 9.39
C THR A 131 -6.86 -3.92 8.39
N THR A 132 -7.12 -4.04 7.10
CA THR A 132 -6.30 -3.40 6.05
C THR A 132 -6.33 -1.88 6.19
N VAL A 133 -7.52 -1.29 6.43
CA VAL A 133 -7.65 0.16 6.67
C VAL A 133 -6.80 0.60 7.87
N ALA A 134 -6.85 -0.15 8.97
CA ALA A 134 -6.06 0.16 10.16
C ALA A 134 -4.55 0.00 9.94
N GLU A 135 -4.11 -0.90 9.07
CA GLU A 135 -2.70 -1.03 8.71
C GLU A 135 -2.18 0.16 7.91
N TRP A 136 -3.00 0.72 7.01
CA TRP A 136 -2.65 1.93 6.25
C TRP A 136 -2.62 3.21 7.10
N ALA A 137 -3.26 3.20 8.27
CA ALA A 137 -3.28 4.34 9.18
C ALA A 137 -2.08 4.40 10.15
N LYS A 138 -1.15 3.44 10.07
CA LYS A 138 0.08 3.40 10.88
C LYS A 138 1.19 4.20 10.21
#